data_AF-A0A9D7MIF8-F1
#
_entry.id   AF-A0A9D7MIF8-F1
#
_cell.length_a   1.000
_cell.length_b   1.000
_cell.length_c   1.000
_cell.angle_alpha   90.00
_cell.angle_beta   90.00
_cell.angle_gamma   90.00
#
_symmetry.space_group_name_H-M   'P 1'
#
loop_
_entity.id
_entity.type
_entity.pdbx_description
1 polymer ?
#
loop_
_entity_poly.entity_id
_entity_poly.type
_entity_poly.pdbx_seq_one_letter_code
_entity_poly.pdbx_strand_id
1 'polypeptide(L)'
;MNESKGITSSTVFCFPSETTVSFIILIIAALCVAVNIGQNIERSINIIEKPGEETSSPLFPGTQNNDESSSGFGSRQGSLLSYAKLLVVPLISALLLFAVATMIFIRYPNYLKTRSIYNQIDSEKLYAFHQYVQNVSSSLLKKPPEVLITNSMMTANAQAFGTGIKNFLKLDGGLRLLQMKSKRMFDAIIHHELGHIINKDVAKTYFSVSIWYAVIGIFALPLLGLLLVVFYQGVILKLSGRGINVVVISEIILNNLPQLLKAFAQMILLFGTVIFFRNSVLQFREYFADLRAETFGYKDELLNILSKVREKKRSLLDRIKSYHPTSAERTSILLDPSRLFSISLSMCFFTGVLQSLIVNGLLFPLLNFGYLISVLTTPGLDLGNIGFTRFMIYVSFIIPFLIILLTSPLLALPVSGSIGLQSIKRSYSNSISNTASGIATKDFLLVPLLFIAGNEIGYLFIPISNLAPDSVSKFLLILLSHIITFSSIIVIMIASSFAGRKISKMDPICKTFRRTIYRYLTAETIFIAFVMIVTVFVRLMILQNF
;
A
#
# COMPACT_ATOMS: atom_id res chain seq x y z
N MET A 1 -5.58 -29.36 -35.79
CA MET A 1 -5.93 -28.64 -34.54
C MET A 1 -5.18 -27.32 -34.56
N ASN A 2 -5.88 -26.19 -34.73
CA ASN A 2 -5.25 -24.89 -34.51
C ASN A 2 -5.09 -24.75 -32.99
N GLU A 3 -3.88 -24.96 -32.47
CA GLU A 3 -3.56 -24.57 -31.10
C GLU A 3 -4.01 -23.13 -30.92
N SER A 4 -4.97 -22.92 -30.02
CA SER A 4 -5.50 -21.59 -29.79
C SER A 4 -4.34 -20.71 -29.32
N LYS A 5 -4.17 -19.56 -29.99
CA LYS A 5 -3.23 -18.52 -29.58
C LYS A 5 -3.75 -17.88 -28.29
N GLY A 6 -3.73 -18.61 -27.19
CA GLY A 6 -4.06 -18.11 -25.85
C GLY A 6 -2.84 -17.48 -25.19
N ILE A 7 -3.07 -16.69 -24.14
CA ILE A 7 -2.01 -16.34 -23.20
C ILE A 7 -1.51 -17.62 -22.56
N THR A 8 -0.21 -17.88 -22.72
CA THR A 8 0.46 -18.98 -22.02
C THR A 8 1.03 -18.50 -20.69
N SER A 9 1.25 -19.41 -19.77
CA SER A 9 1.84 -19.10 -18.46
C SER A 9 3.24 -18.50 -18.56
N SER A 10 3.99 -18.81 -19.63
CA SER A 10 5.29 -18.17 -19.90
C SER A 10 5.15 -16.68 -20.26
N THR A 11 4.14 -16.30 -21.05
CA THR A 11 3.90 -14.89 -21.43
C THR A 11 3.55 -14.00 -20.23
N VAL A 12 2.90 -14.56 -19.20
CA VAL A 12 2.56 -13.84 -17.97
C VAL A 12 3.81 -13.27 -17.29
N PHE A 13 4.93 -13.99 -17.34
CA PHE A 13 6.19 -13.56 -16.71
C PHE A 13 6.98 -12.51 -17.51
N CYS A 14 6.54 -12.14 -18.72
CA CYS A 14 7.13 -11.05 -19.50
C CYS A 14 6.73 -9.67 -18.95
N PHE A 15 5.65 -9.60 -18.18
CA PHE A 15 5.19 -8.38 -17.54
C PHE A 15 5.76 -8.21 -16.13
N PRO A 16 5.82 -6.96 -15.61
CA PRO A 16 6.02 -6.74 -14.18
C PRO A 16 4.99 -7.53 -13.36
N SER A 17 5.44 -8.23 -12.30
CA SER A 17 4.53 -9.01 -11.48
C SER A 17 3.66 -8.14 -10.59
N GLU A 18 2.37 -8.46 -10.51
CA GLU A 18 1.39 -7.81 -9.64
C GLU A 18 1.86 -7.87 -8.18
N THR A 19 2.48 -8.97 -7.77
CA THR A 19 3.10 -9.09 -6.44
C THR A 19 4.09 -7.96 -6.15
N THR A 20 4.88 -7.55 -7.14
CA THR A 20 5.85 -6.45 -6.96
C THR A 20 5.16 -5.10 -6.90
N VAL A 21 4.15 -4.88 -7.75
CA VAL A 21 3.36 -3.65 -7.75
C VAL A 21 2.62 -3.49 -6.43
N SER A 22 1.85 -4.49 -6.01
CA SER A 22 1.14 -4.49 -4.73
C SER A 22 2.08 -4.33 -3.54
N PHE A 23 3.31 -4.88 -3.61
CA PHE A 23 4.31 -4.70 -2.57
C PHE A 23 4.81 -3.25 -2.46
N ILE A 24 5.10 -2.60 -3.58
CA ILE A 24 5.48 -1.18 -3.60
C ILE A 24 4.34 -0.33 -3.05
N ILE A 25 3.11 -0.60 -3.49
CA ILE A 25 1.91 0.10 -3.02
C ILE A 25 1.70 -0.11 -1.51
N LEU A 26 1.96 -1.30 -0.99
CA LEU A 26 1.94 -1.57 0.46
C LEU A 26 2.97 -0.73 1.22
N ILE A 27 4.19 -0.57 0.70
CA ILE A 27 5.23 0.28 1.33
C ILE A 27 4.73 1.74 1.38
N ILE A 28 4.16 2.23 0.29
CA ILE A 28 3.62 3.60 0.22
C ILE A 28 2.46 3.76 1.21
N ALA A 29 1.54 2.79 1.27
CA ALA A 29 0.44 2.79 2.23
C ALA A 29 0.95 2.82 3.67
N ALA A 30 1.92 1.97 4.02
CA ALA A 30 2.53 1.94 5.34
C ALA A 30 3.21 3.26 5.71
N LEU A 31 3.91 3.90 4.76
CA LEU A 31 4.50 5.23 4.95
C LEU A 31 3.41 6.28 5.22
N CYS A 32 2.32 6.27 4.46
CA CYS A 32 1.21 7.21 4.67
C CYS A 32 0.59 7.03 6.04
N VAL A 33 0.39 5.79 6.49
CA VAL A 33 -0.08 5.48 7.85
C VAL A 33 0.85 6.10 8.89
N ALA A 34 2.16 5.87 8.78
CA ALA A 34 3.13 6.38 9.74
C ALA A 34 3.14 7.92 9.82
N VAL A 35 3.10 8.58 8.66
CA VAL A 35 3.13 10.05 8.58
C VAL A 35 1.85 10.66 9.16
N ASN A 36 0.68 10.14 8.79
CA ASN A 36 -0.60 10.60 9.34
C ASN A 36 -0.66 10.42 10.86
N ILE A 37 -0.06 9.34 11.38
CA ILE A 37 -0.04 9.10 12.81
C ILE A 37 0.91 10.06 13.53
N GLY A 38 2.10 10.30 12.99
CA GLY A 38 2.99 11.31 13.56
C GLY A 38 2.34 12.70 13.65
N GLN A 39 1.55 13.08 12.64
CA GLN A 39 0.76 14.32 12.68
C GLN A 39 -0.31 14.30 13.78
N ASN A 40 -1.03 13.20 13.93
CA ASN A 40 -2.05 13.09 14.97
C ASN A 40 -1.44 13.10 16.39
N ILE A 41 -0.28 12.48 16.59
CA ILE A 41 0.45 12.53 17.86
C ILE A 41 0.85 13.97 18.19
N GLU A 42 1.40 14.70 17.22
CA GLU A 42 1.81 16.09 17.40
C GLU A 42 0.62 16.99 17.78
N ARG A 43 -0.53 16.83 17.10
CA ARG A 43 -1.76 17.54 17.47
C ARG A 43 -2.22 17.21 18.89
N SER A 44 -2.17 15.94 19.29
CA SER A 44 -2.54 15.53 20.65
C SER A 44 -1.61 16.13 21.70
N ILE A 45 -0.30 16.21 21.43
CA ILE A 45 0.66 16.85 22.34
C ILE A 45 0.35 18.34 22.50
N ASN A 46 0.06 19.05 21.40
CA ASN A 46 -0.26 20.48 21.45
C ASN A 46 -1.54 20.78 22.26
N ILE A 47 -2.56 19.91 22.17
CA ILE A 47 -3.80 20.04 22.97
C ILE A 47 -3.50 19.89 24.47
N ILE A 48 -2.56 19.01 24.85
CA ILE A 48 -2.18 18.78 26.25
C ILE A 48 -1.30 19.91 26.79
N GLU A 49 -0.38 20.46 25.99
CA GLU A 49 0.52 21.55 26.40
C GLU A 49 -0.24 22.88 26.63
N LYS A 50 -1.36 23.10 25.95
CA LYS A 50 -2.13 24.36 25.97
C LYS A 50 -3.63 24.16 26.18
N PRO A 51 -4.07 23.66 27.36
CA PRO A 51 -5.49 23.46 27.62
C PRO A 51 -6.21 24.80 27.73
N GLY A 52 -7.17 25.07 26.83
CA GLY A 52 -8.06 26.23 26.91
C GLY A 52 -7.74 27.39 25.96
N GLU A 53 -6.59 27.38 25.28
CA GLU A 53 -6.45 28.16 24.05
C GLU A 53 -7.23 27.39 22.98
N GLU A 54 -8.44 27.88 22.62
CA GLU A 54 -9.15 27.35 21.46
C GLU A 54 -8.16 27.33 20.30
N THR A 55 -7.83 26.11 19.86
CA THR A 55 -6.96 25.88 18.70
C THR A 55 -7.71 26.32 17.45
N SER A 56 -7.87 27.62 17.28
CA SER A 56 -7.89 28.27 15.99
C SER A 56 -6.52 27.99 15.40
N SER A 57 -6.31 26.74 14.96
CA SER A 57 -5.07 26.29 14.33
C SER A 57 -4.86 27.27 13.19
N PRO A 58 -3.88 28.18 13.28
CA PRO A 58 -3.63 29.07 12.18
C PRO A 58 -2.93 28.14 11.19
N LEU A 59 -3.70 27.54 10.26
CA LEU A 59 -3.09 27.04 9.04
C LEU A 59 -2.33 28.19 8.35
N PHE A 60 -2.73 29.43 8.64
CA PHE A 60 -2.00 30.66 8.38
C PHE A 60 -2.08 31.57 9.61
N PRO A 61 -0.95 32.02 10.19
CA PRO A 61 -0.98 33.03 11.26
C PRO A 61 -1.61 34.31 10.71
N GLY A 62 -2.82 34.62 11.16
CA GLY A 62 -3.47 35.89 10.87
C GLY A 62 -2.60 37.03 11.39
N THR A 63 -2.52 38.11 10.62
CA THR A 63 -1.86 39.36 11.00
C THR A 63 -2.52 39.91 12.28
N GLN A 64 -1.98 39.58 13.46
CA GLN A 64 -2.34 40.29 14.67
C GLN A 64 -1.78 41.71 14.57
N ASN A 65 -2.63 42.71 14.85
CA ASN A 65 -2.28 44.12 14.73
C ASN A 65 -1.13 44.46 15.70
N ASN A 66 -0.09 45.09 15.15
CA ASN A 66 1.23 45.27 15.72
C ASN A 66 1.32 46.45 16.71
N ASP A 67 0.82 46.31 17.93
CA ASP A 67 1.01 47.36 18.95
C ASP A 67 2.11 47.10 20.00
N GLU A 68 2.99 46.09 19.85
CA GLU A 68 4.13 45.91 20.77
C GLU A 68 5.46 45.60 20.06
N SER A 69 6.36 46.59 20.07
CA SER A 69 7.62 46.66 19.32
C SER A 69 8.85 46.00 19.98
N SER A 70 8.67 45.13 21.00
CA SER A 70 9.80 44.56 21.76
C SER A 70 9.82 43.04 21.96
N SER A 71 8.90 42.27 21.36
CA SER A 71 8.82 40.80 21.55
C SER A 71 9.16 39.95 20.30
N GLY A 72 9.60 40.58 19.21
CA GLY A 72 9.72 39.93 17.88
C GLY A 72 10.69 38.74 17.76
N PHE A 73 11.65 38.59 18.68
CA PHE A 73 12.58 37.44 18.65
C PHE A 73 11.94 36.17 19.24
N GLY A 74 11.18 36.29 20.33
CA GLY A 74 10.53 35.16 21.00
C GLY A 74 9.42 34.53 20.15
N SER A 75 8.65 35.35 19.43
CA SER A 75 7.59 34.86 18.52
C SER A 75 8.16 34.08 17.32
N ARG A 76 9.30 34.48 16.78
CA ARG A 76 9.96 33.78 15.66
C ARG A 76 10.49 32.40 16.05
N GLN A 77 11.09 32.28 17.25
CA GLN A 77 11.62 31.01 17.74
C GLN A 77 10.50 30.01 18.03
N GLY A 78 9.36 30.47 18.57
CA GLY A 78 8.17 29.64 18.78
C GLY A 78 7.62 29.06 17.47
N SER A 79 7.50 29.90 16.43
CA SER A 79 7.03 29.45 15.11
C SER A 79 7.95 28.40 14.48
N LEU A 80 9.27 28.62 14.49
CA LEU A 80 10.24 27.67 13.95
C LEU A 80 10.15 26.29 14.61
N LEU A 81 10.00 26.25 15.93
CA LEU A 81 9.87 24.99 16.67
C LEU A 81 8.59 24.24 16.30
N SER A 82 7.47 24.95 16.15
CA SER A 82 6.19 24.37 15.73
C SER A 82 6.25 23.76 14.33
N TYR A 83 6.85 24.47 13.35
CA TYR A 83 7.03 23.91 12.00
C TYR A 83 8.00 22.72 11.98
N ALA A 84 9.06 22.77 12.78
CA ALA A 84 9.99 21.65 12.92
C ALA A 84 9.29 20.42 13.52
N LYS A 85 8.46 20.57 14.55
CA LYS A 85 7.67 19.49 15.15
C LYS A 85 6.76 18.81 14.11
N LEU A 86 6.07 19.58 13.28
CA LEU A 86 5.18 19.09 12.21
C LEU A 86 5.89 18.25 11.14
N LEU A 87 7.21 18.32 11.04
CA LEU A 87 8.03 17.57 10.08
C LEU A 87 8.77 16.40 10.72
N VAL A 88 9.41 16.68 11.86
CA VAL A 88 10.28 15.73 12.55
C VAL A 88 9.46 14.58 13.11
N VAL A 89 8.29 14.84 13.71
CA VAL A 89 7.46 13.78 14.32
C VAL A 89 6.96 12.76 13.27
N PRO A 90 6.38 13.17 12.12
CA PRO A 90 6.01 12.22 11.08
C PRO A 90 7.19 11.45 10.47
N LEU A 91 8.34 12.12 10.29
CA LEU A 91 9.54 11.47 9.79
C LEU A 91 10.06 10.40 10.76
N ILE A 92 10.13 10.72 12.06
CA ILE A 92 10.52 9.75 13.10
C ILE A 92 9.54 8.59 13.13
N SER A 93 8.24 8.84 13.00
CA SER A 93 7.22 7.78 12.97
C SER A 93 7.41 6.84 11.77
N ALA A 94 7.71 7.38 10.59
CA ALA A 94 8.04 6.58 9.41
C ALA A 94 9.33 5.76 9.60
N LEU A 95 10.40 6.39 10.10
CA LEU A 95 11.67 5.70 10.36
C LEU A 95 11.51 4.59 11.39
N LEU A 96 10.78 4.85 12.48
CA LEU A 96 10.48 3.87 13.51
C LEU A 96 9.70 2.69 12.94
N LEU A 97 8.69 2.96 12.10
CA LEU A 97 7.92 1.91 11.43
C LEU A 97 8.79 0.97 10.63
N PHE A 98 9.62 1.52 9.73
CA PHE A 98 10.47 0.68 8.88
C PHE A 98 11.62 0.03 9.66
N ALA A 99 12.12 0.65 10.73
CA ALA A 99 13.11 0.05 11.61
C ALA A 99 12.53 -1.19 12.31
N VAL A 100 11.35 -1.08 12.91
CA VAL A 100 10.66 -2.21 13.56
C VAL A 100 10.31 -3.30 12.54
N ALA A 101 9.76 -2.93 11.38
CA ALA A 101 9.44 -3.89 10.32
C ALA A 101 10.70 -4.64 9.83
N THR A 102 11.82 -3.94 9.67
CA THR A 102 13.10 -4.53 9.26
C THR A 102 13.64 -5.47 10.34
N MET A 103 13.56 -5.08 11.62
CA MET A 103 13.94 -5.93 12.74
C MET A 103 13.14 -7.23 12.77
N ILE A 104 11.81 -7.15 12.61
CA ILE A 104 10.92 -8.32 12.53
C ILE A 104 11.31 -9.17 11.32
N PHE A 105 11.48 -8.58 10.14
CA PHE A 105 11.80 -9.27 8.90
C PHE A 105 13.13 -10.06 8.98
N ILE A 106 14.16 -9.50 9.61
CA ILE A 106 15.46 -10.17 9.75
C ILE A 106 15.38 -11.32 10.77
N ARG A 107 14.64 -11.15 11.87
CA ARG A 107 14.56 -12.16 12.94
C ARG A 107 13.59 -13.30 12.62
N TYR A 108 12.52 -13.03 11.89
CA TYR A 108 11.41 -13.96 11.70
C TYR A 108 11.79 -15.26 10.97
N PRO A 109 12.59 -15.24 9.87
CA PRO A 109 13.04 -16.48 9.23
C PRO A 109 13.89 -17.36 10.14
N ASN A 110 14.76 -16.76 10.98
CA ASN A 110 15.57 -17.53 11.93
C ASN A 110 14.68 -18.16 13.01
N TYR A 111 13.67 -17.45 13.49
CA TYR A 111 12.66 -18.00 14.41
C TYR A 111 11.91 -19.19 13.79
N LEU A 112 11.52 -19.10 12.51
CA LEU A 112 10.91 -20.23 11.80
C LEU A 112 11.90 -21.39 11.65
N LYS A 113 13.17 -21.12 11.33
CA LYS A 113 14.22 -22.15 11.23
C LYS A 113 14.41 -22.89 12.55
N THR A 114 14.62 -22.18 13.66
CA THR A 114 14.85 -22.80 14.98
C THR A 114 13.66 -23.62 15.44
N ARG A 115 12.43 -23.21 15.13
CA ARG A 115 11.22 -23.98 15.45
C ARG A 115 11.00 -25.18 14.51
N SER A 116 11.64 -25.19 13.34
CA SER A 116 11.47 -26.25 12.33
C SER A 116 12.51 -27.36 12.45
N ILE A 117 13.65 -27.10 13.08
CA ILE A 117 14.70 -28.09 13.32
C ILE A 117 14.27 -28.98 14.49
N TYR A 118 13.69 -30.14 14.17
CA TYR A 118 13.46 -31.21 15.13
C TYR A 118 14.25 -32.44 14.72
N ASN A 119 15.24 -32.78 15.56
CA ASN A 119 16.04 -34.02 15.66
C ASN A 119 16.87 -34.42 14.43
N GLN A 120 18.11 -34.86 14.71
CA GLN A 120 19.09 -35.32 13.75
C GLN A 120 18.49 -36.36 12.79
N ILE A 121 18.75 -36.12 11.52
CA ILE A 121 18.39 -36.98 10.39
C ILE A 121 19.28 -38.22 10.47
N ASP A 122 18.83 -39.25 11.19
CA ASP A 122 19.63 -40.48 11.39
C ASP A 122 19.13 -41.66 10.54
N SER A 123 18.33 -41.40 9.50
CA SER A 123 17.88 -42.44 8.56
C SER A 123 18.35 -42.17 7.14
N GLU A 124 19.03 -43.15 6.56
CA GLU A 124 19.48 -43.19 5.16
C GLU A 124 18.37 -42.81 4.16
N LYS A 125 17.12 -43.23 4.43
CA LYS A 125 15.95 -42.89 3.60
C LYS A 125 15.65 -41.39 3.56
N LEU A 126 15.89 -40.67 4.66
CA LEU A 126 15.68 -39.23 4.69
C LEU A 126 16.79 -38.49 3.92
N TYR A 127 18.00 -39.04 3.89
CA TYR A 127 19.09 -38.51 3.08
C TYR A 127 18.75 -38.58 1.58
N ALA A 128 18.22 -39.71 1.11
CA ALA A 128 17.78 -39.84 -0.29
C ALA A 128 16.67 -38.84 -0.65
N PHE A 129 15.69 -38.64 0.25
CA PHE A 129 14.62 -37.66 0.08
C PHE A 129 15.17 -36.22 0.00
N HIS A 130 16.05 -35.86 0.93
CA HIS A 130 16.72 -34.56 0.97
C HIS A 130 17.53 -34.32 -0.32
N GLN A 131 18.35 -35.30 -0.72
CA GLN A 131 19.18 -35.22 -1.92
C GLN A 131 18.33 -35.06 -3.19
N TYR A 132 17.20 -35.76 -3.28
CA TYR A 132 16.26 -35.58 -4.39
C TYR A 132 15.79 -34.13 -4.51
N VAL A 133 15.28 -33.54 -3.43
CA VAL A 133 14.78 -32.15 -3.44
C VAL A 133 15.92 -31.16 -3.69
N GLN A 134 17.09 -31.41 -3.12
CA GLN A 134 18.28 -30.59 -3.35
C GLN A 134 18.69 -30.61 -4.83
N ASN A 135 18.62 -31.77 -5.49
CA ASN A 135 18.94 -31.92 -6.91
C ASN A 135 17.93 -31.17 -7.80
N VAL A 136 16.62 -31.33 -7.54
CA VAL A 136 15.56 -30.59 -8.24
C VAL A 136 15.72 -29.08 -8.04
N SER A 137 16.08 -28.66 -6.83
CA SER A 137 16.30 -27.25 -6.52
C SER A 137 17.52 -26.68 -7.26
N SER A 138 18.61 -27.46 -7.33
CA SER A 138 19.87 -27.04 -7.95
C SER A 138 19.80 -27.01 -9.48
N SER A 139 18.90 -27.80 -10.10
CA SER A 139 18.67 -27.73 -11.54
C SER A 139 17.90 -26.46 -11.96
N LEU A 140 17.08 -25.91 -11.06
CA LEU A 140 16.24 -24.73 -11.34
C LEU A 140 16.85 -23.41 -10.85
N LEU A 141 17.70 -23.44 -9.82
CA LEU A 141 18.21 -22.25 -9.14
C LEU A 141 19.74 -22.25 -9.06
N LYS A 142 20.35 -21.12 -9.40
CA LYS A 142 21.80 -20.89 -9.20
C LYS A 142 22.22 -20.97 -7.72
N LYS A 143 21.31 -20.63 -6.82
CA LYS A 143 21.49 -20.70 -5.36
C LYS A 143 20.29 -21.45 -4.78
N PRO A 144 20.38 -22.79 -4.64
CA PRO A 144 19.28 -23.59 -4.12
C PRO A 144 18.99 -23.21 -2.65
N PRO A 145 17.73 -23.29 -2.19
CA PRO A 145 17.40 -23.12 -0.78
C PRO A 145 18.00 -24.23 0.08
N GLU A 146 18.19 -23.93 1.37
CA GLU A 146 18.48 -24.96 2.37
C GLU A 146 17.18 -25.74 2.66
N VAL A 147 17.20 -27.05 2.42
CA VAL A 147 16.03 -27.92 2.61
C VAL A 147 15.94 -28.34 4.07
N LEU A 148 14.81 -28.04 4.71
CA LEU A 148 14.52 -28.37 6.10
C LEU A 148 13.39 -29.39 6.14
N ILE A 149 13.61 -30.56 6.73
CA ILE A 149 12.60 -31.62 6.82
C ILE A 149 12.08 -31.68 8.25
N THR A 150 10.76 -31.70 8.43
CA THR A 150 10.14 -31.89 9.75
C THR A 150 9.71 -33.34 9.97
N ASN A 151 9.69 -33.76 11.23
CA ASN A 151 9.22 -35.11 11.62
C ASN A 151 7.68 -35.23 11.67
N SER A 152 6.94 -34.15 11.37
CA SER A 152 5.47 -34.19 11.38
C SER A 152 4.94 -35.02 10.22
N MET A 153 4.48 -36.23 10.51
CA MET A 153 3.83 -37.11 9.51
C MET A 153 2.36 -36.75 9.27
N MET A 154 1.77 -35.89 10.11
CA MET A 154 0.34 -35.54 10.06
C MET A 154 0.00 -34.55 8.96
N THR A 155 0.98 -33.78 8.47
CA THR A 155 0.80 -32.72 7.49
C THR A 155 1.64 -33.00 6.25
N ALA A 156 1.07 -32.74 5.07
CA ALA A 156 1.76 -32.84 3.79
C ALA A 156 1.94 -31.45 3.19
N ASN A 157 2.52 -30.53 3.97
CA ASN A 157 2.75 -29.15 3.56
C ASN A 157 4.21 -28.93 3.21
N ALA A 158 4.45 -28.04 2.26
CA ALA A 158 5.75 -27.44 2.01
C ALA A 158 5.65 -25.92 2.20
N GLN A 159 6.76 -25.27 2.49
CA GLN A 159 6.80 -23.83 2.66
C GLN A 159 8.17 -23.26 2.30
N ALA A 160 8.21 -22.39 1.30
CA ALA A 160 9.35 -21.52 1.04
C ALA A 160 9.39 -20.31 2.00
N PHE A 161 10.54 -20.08 2.64
CA PHE A 161 10.74 -18.92 3.53
C PHE A 161 12.16 -18.36 3.51
N GLY A 162 12.35 -17.11 3.96
CA GLY A 162 13.68 -16.49 3.97
C GLY A 162 13.69 -14.97 3.74
N THR A 163 14.90 -14.44 3.58
CA THR A 163 15.15 -13.00 3.34
C THR A 163 15.41 -12.67 1.87
N GLY A 164 15.35 -13.66 0.98
CA GLY A 164 15.72 -13.52 -0.44
C GLY A 164 17.21 -13.70 -0.70
N ILE A 165 18.08 -13.37 0.27
CA ILE A 165 19.52 -13.69 0.22
C ILE A 165 19.74 -15.14 0.64
N LYS A 166 19.12 -15.54 1.74
CA LYS A 166 19.06 -16.92 2.23
C LYS A 166 17.62 -17.40 2.17
N ASN A 167 17.38 -18.47 1.44
CA ASN A 167 16.07 -19.09 1.28
C ASN A 167 16.13 -20.50 1.86
N PHE A 168 15.01 -20.90 2.45
CA PHE A 168 14.79 -22.19 3.07
C PHE A 168 13.56 -22.82 2.46
N LEU A 169 13.58 -24.13 2.28
CA LEU A 169 12.44 -24.90 1.84
C LEU A 169 12.08 -25.91 2.93
N LYS A 170 11.02 -25.63 3.68
CA LYS A 170 10.51 -26.53 4.71
C LYS A 170 9.59 -27.57 4.08
N LEU A 171 9.80 -28.83 4.41
CA LEU A 171 8.99 -29.96 3.97
C LEU A 171 8.50 -30.74 5.19
N ASP A 172 7.19 -30.98 5.27
CA ASP A 172 6.64 -31.85 6.29
C ASP A 172 6.75 -33.34 5.93
N GLY A 173 6.83 -34.21 6.93
CA GLY A 173 7.00 -35.65 6.77
C GLY A 173 5.91 -36.33 5.92
N GLY A 174 4.68 -35.80 5.91
CA GLY A 174 3.60 -36.30 5.06
C GLY A 174 3.90 -36.19 3.56
N LEU A 175 4.77 -35.27 3.13
CA LEU A 175 5.21 -35.17 1.74
C LEU A 175 6.09 -36.34 1.31
N ARG A 176 6.76 -37.02 2.24
CA ARG A 176 7.51 -38.25 1.95
C ARG A 176 6.57 -39.36 1.51
N LEU A 177 5.45 -39.52 2.23
CA LEU A 177 4.41 -40.48 1.85
C LEU A 177 3.79 -40.11 0.50
N LEU A 178 3.60 -38.81 0.24
CA LEU A 178 3.12 -38.34 -1.04
C LEU A 178 4.12 -38.65 -2.17
N GLN A 179 5.42 -38.45 -1.97
CA GLN A 179 6.44 -38.79 -2.96
C GLN A 179 6.42 -40.28 -3.32
N MET A 180 6.29 -41.16 -2.31
CA MET A 180 6.20 -42.61 -2.52
C MET A 180 4.90 -43.00 -3.25
N LYS A 181 3.77 -42.39 -2.89
CA LYS A 181 2.45 -42.71 -3.46
C LYS A 181 2.27 -42.11 -4.86
N SER A 182 2.78 -40.91 -5.09
CA SER A 182 2.65 -40.16 -6.33
C SER A 182 3.76 -39.13 -6.45
N LYS A 183 4.86 -39.56 -7.05
CA LYS A 183 6.00 -38.70 -7.35
C LYS A 183 5.62 -37.43 -8.12
N ARG A 184 4.68 -37.52 -9.08
CA ARG A 184 4.25 -36.36 -9.87
C ARG A 184 3.50 -35.31 -9.04
N MET A 185 2.60 -35.72 -8.12
CA MET A 185 1.93 -34.79 -7.21
C MET A 185 2.93 -34.13 -6.25
N PHE A 186 3.91 -34.90 -5.75
CA PHE A 186 4.99 -34.35 -4.95
C PHE A 186 5.83 -33.33 -5.74
N ASP A 187 6.25 -33.67 -6.96
CA ASP A 187 7.04 -32.80 -7.82
C ASP A 187 6.28 -31.50 -8.12
N ALA A 188 4.97 -31.55 -8.36
CA ALA A 188 4.14 -30.36 -8.56
C ALA A 188 4.18 -29.39 -7.36
N ILE A 189 4.08 -29.92 -6.13
CA ILE A 189 4.18 -29.11 -4.90
C ILE A 189 5.58 -28.50 -4.77
N ILE A 190 6.64 -29.28 -5.02
CA ILE A 190 8.02 -28.76 -4.95
C ILE A 190 8.24 -27.65 -5.98
N HIS A 191 7.75 -27.80 -7.21
CA HIS A 191 7.89 -26.78 -8.24
C HIS A 191 7.06 -25.52 -7.94
N HIS A 192 5.91 -25.65 -7.28
CA HIS A 192 5.13 -24.52 -6.75
C HIS A 192 5.97 -23.73 -5.72
N GLU A 193 6.52 -24.41 -4.72
CA GLU A 193 7.30 -23.76 -3.67
C GLU A 193 8.61 -23.15 -4.19
N LEU A 194 9.30 -23.85 -5.10
CA LEU A 194 10.46 -23.30 -5.80
C LEU A 194 10.06 -22.12 -6.69
N GLY A 195 8.82 -22.12 -7.20
CA GLY A 195 8.24 -21.02 -7.94
C GLY A 195 8.26 -19.70 -7.17
N HIS A 196 7.96 -19.72 -5.87
CA HIS A 196 8.09 -18.54 -5.00
C HIS A 196 9.53 -17.99 -4.97
N ILE A 197 10.51 -18.88 -4.87
CA ILE A 197 11.94 -18.51 -4.84
C ILE A 197 12.38 -17.95 -6.19
N ILE A 198 12.02 -18.61 -7.29
CA ILE A 198 12.31 -18.17 -8.67
C ILE A 198 11.70 -16.79 -8.93
N ASN A 199 10.46 -16.57 -8.49
CA ASN A 199 9.74 -15.31 -8.65
C ASN A 199 10.23 -14.21 -7.68
N LYS A 200 11.14 -14.53 -6.75
CA LYS A 200 11.69 -13.61 -5.73
C LYS A 200 10.60 -12.93 -4.90
N ASP A 201 9.55 -13.66 -4.56
CA ASP A 201 8.41 -13.15 -3.77
C ASP A 201 8.49 -13.50 -2.27
N VAL A 202 9.38 -14.43 -1.90
CA VAL A 202 9.63 -14.84 -0.52
C VAL A 202 9.94 -13.64 0.37
N ALA A 203 10.99 -12.87 0.04
CA ALA A 203 11.38 -11.69 0.82
C ALA A 203 10.27 -10.64 0.94
N LYS A 204 9.58 -10.36 -0.18
CA LYS A 204 8.46 -9.41 -0.23
C LYS A 204 7.36 -9.82 0.72
N THR A 205 7.04 -11.12 0.75
CA THR A 205 6.00 -11.66 1.62
C THR A 205 6.32 -11.47 3.09
N TYR A 206 7.51 -11.89 3.53
CA TYR A 206 7.88 -11.74 4.93
C TYR A 206 8.03 -10.28 5.33
N PHE A 207 8.50 -9.41 4.43
CA PHE A 207 8.53 -7.98 4.68
C PHE A 207 7.12 -7.37 4.78
N SER A 208 6.18 -7.74 3.90
CA SER A 208 4.77 -7.33 3.99
C SER A 208 4.13 -7.74 5.32
N VAL A 209 4.41 -8.96 5.78
CA VAL A 209 3.94 -9.45 7.08
C VAL A 209 4.59 -8.67 8.23
N SER A 210 5.87 -8.33 8.10
CA SER A 210 6.60 -7.53 9.09
C SER A 210 6.10 -6.10 9.18
N ILE A 211 5.81 -5.46 8.04
CA ILE A 211 5.13 -4.15 7.97
C ILE A 211 3.82 -4.22 8.74
N TRP A 212 3.00 -5.23 8.50
CA TRP A 212 1.72 -5.38 9.18
C TRP A 212 1.87 -5.49 10.70
N TYR A 213 2.79 -6.30 11.20
CA TYR A 213 3.06 -6.40 12.63
C TYR A 213 3.64 -5.11 13.22
N ALA A 214 4.48 -4.39 12.48
CA ALA A 214 5.01 -3.10 12.91
C ALA A 214 3.90 -2.02 12.96
N VAL A 215 3.02 -2.01 11.97
CA VAL A 215 1.82 -1.17 11.92
C VAL A 215 0.93 -1.47 13.14
N ILE A 216 0.65 -2.74 13.46
CA ILE A 216 -0.10 -3.07 14.68
C ILE A 216 0.66 -2.60 15.93
N GLY A 217 1.94 -2.95 16.07
CA GLY A 217 2.71 -2.70 17.29
C GLY A 217 2.89 -1.23 17.60
N ILE A 218 3.28 -0.42 16.60
CA ILE A 218 3.54 1.01 16.79
C ILE A 218 2.26 1.80 16.93
N PHE A 219 1.14 1.33 16.35
CA PHE A 219 -0.05 2.18 16.24
C PHE A 219 -1.23 1.71 17.10
N ALA A 220 -1.47 0.40 17.20
CA ALA A 220 -2.55 -0.10 18.05
C ALA A 220 -2.22 0.08 19.54
N LEU A 221 -0.95 -0.01 19.94
CA LEU A 221 -0.54 0.12 21.34
C LEU A 221 -0.67 1.55 21.89
N PRO A 222 -0.19 2.62 21.23
CA PRO A 222 -0.39 3.99 21.74
C PRO A 222 -1.84 4.42 21.73
N LEU A 223 -2.62 3.99 20.73
CA LEU A 223 -4.06 4.25 20.72
C LEU A 223 -4.74 3.56 21.90
N LEU A 224 -4.44 2.28 22.13
CA LEU A 224 -4.95 1.55 23.28
C LEU A 224 -4.54 2.26 24.58
N GLY A 225 -3.29 2.71 24.67
CA GLY A 225 -2.80 3.52 25.78
C GLY A 225 -3.59 4.81 25.98
N LEU A 226 -3.85 5.58 24.91
CA LEU A 226 -4.66 6.80 24.97
C LEU A 226 -6.09 6.51 25.44
N LEU A 227 -6.72 5.46 24.90
CA LEU A 227 -8.06 5.05 25.31
C LEU A 227 -8.08 4.63 26.79
N LEU A 228 -7.05 3.92 27.25
CA LEU A 228 -6.88 3.54 28.65
C LEU A 228 -6.65 4.76 29.54
N VAL A 229 -5.90 5.78 29.10
CA VAL A 229 -5.69 7.03 29.86
C VAL A 229 -6.98 7.83 29.96
N VAL A 230 -7.71 8.01 28.85
CA VAL A 230 -9.02 8.68 28.85
C VAL A 230 -10.02 7.94 29.74
N PHE A 231 -10.05 6.61 29.65
CA PHE A 231 -10.88 5.77 30.52
C PHE A 231 -10.48 5.89 31.99
N TYR A 232 -9.18 5.79 32.29
CA TYR A 232 -8.63 5.89 33.65
C TYR A 232 -8.96 7.25 34.27
N GLN A 233 -8.75 8.36 33.54
CA GLN A 233 -9.12 9.70 34.01
C GLN A 233 -10.62 9.79 34.29
N GLY A 234 -11.48 9.27 33.40
CA GLY A 234 -12.92 9.26 33.60
C GLY A 234 -13.38 8.43 34.81
N VAL A 235 -12.72 7.31 35.11
CA VAL A 235 -13.10 6.40 36.20
C VAL A 235 -12.50 6.79 37.55
N ILE A 236 -11.20 7.12 37.61
CA ILE A 236 -10.49 7.41 38.86
C ILE A 236 -10.91 8.75 39.43
N LEU A 237 -11.07 9.77 38.58
CA LEU A 237 -11.57 11.07 39.04
C LEU A 237 -12.98 10.90 39.65
N LYS A 238 -13.81 9.98 39.11
CA LYS A 238 -15.14 9.65 39.64
C LYS A 238 -15.08 8.98 41.02
N LEU A 239 -14.10 8.11 41.24
CA LEU A 239 -13.90 7.43 42.52
C LEU A 239 -13.24 8.33 43.59
N SER A 240 -12.49 9.35 43.18
CA SER A 240 -11.76 10.25 44.09
C SER A 240 -12.62 11.27 44.84
N GLY A 241 -13.95 11.26 44.69
CA GLY A 241 -14.86 12.14 45.42
C GLY A 241 -14.80 13.63 45.03
N ARG A 242 -13.90 14.01 44.11
CA ARG A 242 -14.00 15.28 43.39
C ARG A 242 -15.20 15.20 42.48
N GLY A 243 -16.35 15.62 42.99
CA GLY A 243 -17.66 15.54 42.35
C GLY A 243 -17.57 15.86 40.87
N ILE A 244 -17.60 14.81 40.05
CA ILE A 244 -17.71 14.98 38.61
C ILE A 244 -19.16 15.32 38.37
N ASN A 245 -19.41 16.59 38.08
CA ASN A 245 -20.68 17.00 37.54
C ASN A 245 -20.88 16.18 36.24
N VAL A 246 -21.95 15.38 36.15
CA VAL A 246 -22.26 14.55 34.97
C VAL A 246 -22.20 15.38 33.69
N VAL A 247 -22.52 16.68 33.83
CA VAL A 247 -22.34 17.74 32.84
C VAL A 247 -20.94 17.76 32.23
N VAL A 248 -19.86 17.77 33.03
CA VAL A 248 -18.47 17.85 32.54
C VAL A 248 -18.07 16.59 31.76
N ILE A 249 -18.46 15.39 32.19
CA ILE A 249 -18.21 14.16 31.41
C ILE A 249 -19.02 14.18 30.12
N SER A 250 -20.29 14.58 30.17
CA SER A 250 -21.10 14.65 28.95
C SER A 250 -20.56 15.69 27.97
N GLU A 251 -20.02 16.79 28.46
CA GLU A 251 -19.44 17.85 27.64
C GLU A 251 -18.11 17.39 27.01
N ILE A 252 -17.22 16.76 27.78
CA ILE A 252 -15.97 16.19 27.25
C ILE A 252 -16.28 15.07 26.24
N ILE A 253 -17.18 14.14 26.56
CA ILE A 253 -17.47 13.01 25.66
C ILE A 253 -18.23 13.48 24.43
N LEU A 254 -19.34 14.23 24.57
CA LEU A 254 -20.17 14.61 23.43
C LEU A 254 -19.47 15.62 22.51
N ASN A 255 -18.68 16.55 23.06
CA ASN A 255 -17.95 17.52 22.23
C ASN A 255 -16.78 16.87 21.48
N ASN A 256 -16.14 15.83 22.05
CA ASN A 256 -15.03 15.12 21.41
C ASN A 256 -15.47 13.86 20.64
N LEU A 257 -16.70 13.35 20.82
CA LEU A 257 -17.18 12.13 20.18
C LEU A 257 -17.09 12.20 18.65
N PRO A 258 -17.47 13.29 17.96
CA PRO A 258 -17.30 13.38 16.51
C PRO A 258 -15.83 13.26 16.08
N GLN A 259 -14.91 13.87 16.85
CA GLN A 259 -13.47 13.82 16.57
C GLN A 259 -12.90 12.41 16.81
N LEU A 260 -13.32 11.75 17.89
CA LEU A 260 -12.94 10.37 18.18
C LEU A 260 -13.47 9.40 17.12
N LEU A 261 -14.76 9.47 16.78
CA LEU A 261 -15.37 8.64 15.72
C LEU A 261 -14.66 8.83 14.38
N LYS A 262 -14.32 10.08 14.06
CA LYS A 262 -13.53 10.41 12.87
C LYS A 262 -12.14 9.79 12.91
N ALA A 263 -11.41 9.91 14.02
CA ALA A 263 -10.09 9.31 14.18
C ALA A 263 -10.16 7.79 14.07
N PHE A 264 -11.15 7.15 14.70
CA PHE A 264 -11.40 5.72 14.57
C PHE A 264 -11.67 5.29 13.14
N ALA A 265 -12.53 6.00 12.43
CA ALA A 265 -12.86 5.67 11.06
C ALA A 265 -11.67 5.90 10.11
N GLN A 266 -10.88 6.96 10.32
CA GLN A 266 -9.61 7.17 9.62
C GLN A 266 -8.65 6.01 9.87
N MET A 267 -8.51 5.54 11.12
CA MET A 267 -7.68 4.37 11.43
C MET A 267 -8.19 3.12 10.73
N ILE A 268 -9.50 2.83 10.79
CA ILE A 268 -10.09 1.68 10.10
C ILE A 268 -9.76 1.72 8.60
N LEU A 269 -9.85 2.90 7.97
CA LEU A 269 -9.51 3.06 6.56
C LEU A 269 -8.01 2.84 6.28
N LEU A 270 -7.14 3.43 7.10
CA LEU A 270 -5.69 3.28 7.03
C LEU A 270 -5.25 1.82 7.19
N PHE A 271 -5.70 1.15 8.27
CA PHE A 271 -5.41 -0.27 8.52
C PHE A 271 -6.04 -1.15 7.43
N GLY A 272 -7.29 -0.87 7.04
CA GLY A 272 -7.98 -1.59 5.96
C GLY A 272 -7.21 -1.55 4.65
N THR A 273 -6.65 -0.40 4.30
CA THR A 273 -5.82 -0.21 3.10
C THR A 273 -4.52 -1.03 3.18
N VAL A 274 -3.82 -1.02 4.31
CA VAL A 274 -2.61 -1.83 4.52
C VAL A 274 -2.93 -3.33 4.46
N ILE A 275 -4.00 -3.78 5.13
CA ILE A 275 -4.44 -5.18 5.11
C ILE A 275 -4.78 -5.60 3.69
N PHE A 276 -5.51 -4.77 2.94
CA PHE A 276 -5.89 -5.04 1.56
C PHE A 276 -4.66 -5.29 0.69
N PHE A 277 -3.71 -4.35 0.64
CA PHE A 277 -2.52 -4.52 -0.20
C PHE A 277 -1.60 -5.65 0.26
N ARG A 278 -1.50 -5.89 1.58
CA ARG A 278 -0.82 -7.08 2.11
C ARG A 278 -1.46 -8.35 1.57
N ASN A 279 -2.78 -8.47 1.65
CA ASN A 279 -3.49 -9.65 1.18
C ASN A 279 -3.38 -9.79 -0.34
N SER A 280 -3.40 -8.70 -1.10
CA SER A 280 -3.13 -8.73 -2.55
C SER A 280 -1.73 -9.29 -2.85
N VAL A 281 -0.68 -8.86 -2.13
CA VAL A 281 0.68 -9.43 -2.29
C VAL A 281 0.66 -10.94 -2.06
N LEU A 282 -0.02 -11.39 -0.99
CA LEU A 282 -0.11 -12.81 -0.63
C LEU A 282 -0.93 -13.63 -1.63
N GLN A 283 -1.99 -13.07 -2.20
CA GLN A 283 -2.81 -13.77 -3.20
C GLN A 283 -2.09 -13.88 -4.54
N PHE A 284 -1.54 -12.77 -5.05
CA PHE A 284 -0.88 -12.76 -6.35
C PHE A 284 0.33 -13.70 -6.40
N ARG A 285 1.13 -13.81 -5.32
CA ARG A 285 2.26 -14.74 -5.30
C ARG A 285 1.85 -16.20 -5.51
N GLU A 286 0.68 -16.61 -5.01
CA GLU A 286 0.21 -17.99 -5.18
C GLU A 286 -0.15 -18.25 -6.64
N TYR A 287 -0.84 -17.30 -7.30
CA TYR A 287 -1.14 -17.40 -8.73
C TYR A 287 0.13 -17.48 -9.58
N PHE A 288 1.15 -16.66 -9.27
CA PHE A 288 2.42 -16.69 -9.98
C PHE A 288 3.25 -17.95 -9.71
N ALA A 289 3.13 -18.56 -8.54
CA ALA A 289 3.76 -19.84 -8.24
C ALA A 289 3.07 -21.01 -8.95
N ASP A 290 1.74 -21.01 -9.00
CA ASP A 290 0.93 -21.97 -9.77
C ASP A 290 1.31 -21.95 -11.25
N LEU A 291 1.28 -20.76 -11.86
CA LEU A 291 1.65 -20.58 -13.27
C LEU A 291 3.13 -20.93 -13.53
N ARG A 292 4.01 -20.77 -12.54
CA ARG A 292 5.42 -21.17 -12.67
C ARG A 292 5.54 -22.69 -12.68
N ALA A 293 4.86 -23.39 -11.78
CA ALA A 293 4.82 -24.84 -11.78
C ALA A 293 4.18 -25.42 -13.05
N GLU A 294 3.17 -24.75 -13.61
CA GLU A 294 2.62 -25.08 -14.94
C GLU A 294 3.68 -24.96 -16.05
N THR A 295 4.54 -23.92 -16.04
CA THR A 295 5.62 -23.82 -17.04
C THR A 295 6.63 -24.98 -16.98
N PHE A 296 6.63 -25.76 -15.89
CA PHE A 296 7.40 -26.98 -15.73
C PHE A 296 6.62 -28.27 -16.03
N GLY A 297 5.37 -28.16 -16.52
CA GLY A 297 4.55 -29.30 -16.95
C GLY A 297 3.69 -29.94 -15.85
N TYR A 298 3.45 -29.26 -14.73
CA TYR A 298 2.71 -29.80 -13.58
C TYR A 298 1.26 -29.28 -13.44
N LYS A 299 0.66 -28.83 -14.54
CA LYS A 299 -0.70 -28.25 -14.53
C LYS A 299 -1.74 -29.22 -13.98
N ASP A 300 -1.78 -30.44 -14.51
CA ASP A 300 -2.82 -31.42 -14.21
C ASP A 300 -2.73 -31.91 -12.76
N GLU A 301 -1.51 -32.07 -12.24
CA GLU A 301 -1.28 -32.44 -10.85
C GLU A 301 -1.74 -31.34 -9.89
N LEU A 302 -1.47 -30.06 -10.21
CA LEU A 302 -1.97 -28.95 -9.42
C LEU A 302 -3.50 -28.88 -9.44
N LEU A 303 -4.14 -29.05 -10.60
CA LEU A 303 -5.59 -29.11 -10.71
C LEU A 303 -6.20 -30.25 -9.88
N ASN A 304 -5.54 -31.42 -9.87
CA ASN A 304 -5.94 -32.57 -9.05
C ASN A 304 -5.75 -32.32 -7.55
N ILE A 305 -4.68 -31.62 -7.16
CA ILE A 305 -4.46 -31.22 -5.76
C ILE A 305 -5.54 -30.24 -5.32
N LEU A 306 -5.80 -29.19 -6.12
CA LEU A 306 -6.75 -28.13 -5.80
C LEU A 306 -8.20 -28.63 -5.74
N SER A 307 -8.59 -29.57 -6.60
CA SER A 307 -9.94 -30.15 -6.60
C SER A 307 -10.24 -31.01 -5.37
N LYS A 308 -9.20 -31.60 -4.75
CA LYS A 308 -9.32 -32.39 -3.52
C LYS A 308 -9.40 -31.53 -2.26
N VAL A 309 -8.99 -30.27 -2.31
CA VAL A 309 -9.08 -29.36 -1.18
C VAL A 309 -10.56 -28.98 -1.00
N ARG A 310 -11.22 -29.61 -0.03
CA ARG A 310 -12.62 -29.30 0.31
C ARG A 310 -12.73 -27.86 0.79
N GLU A 311 -13.36 -27.02 -0.01
CA GLU A 311 -13.66 -25.64 0.40
C GLU A 311 -14.71 -25.67 1.53
N LYS A 312 -14.31 -25.28 2.73
CA LYS A 312 -15.27 -24.92 3.77
C LYS A 312 -15.99 -23.65 3.31
N LYS A 313 -17.33 -23.60 3.45
CA LYS A 313 -18.09 -22.36 3.24
C LYS A 313 -17.51 -21.27 4.17
N ARG A 314 -16.79 -20.31 3.58
CA ARG A 314 -16.14 -19.22 4.31
C ARG A 314 -17.16 -18.12 4.58
N SER A 315 -17.24 -17.65 5.82
CA SER A 315 -17.98 -16.42 6.13
C SER A 315 -17.32 -15.21 5.43
N LEU A 316 -18.03 -14.07 5.35
CA LEU A 316 -17.44 -12.83 4.82
C LEU A 316 -16.19 -12.41 5.60
N LEU A 317 -16.19 -12.60 6.92
CA LEU A 317 -15.02 -12.33 7.77
C LEU A 317 -13.85 -13.27 7.47
N ASP A 318 -14.13 -14.55 7.20
CA ASP A 318 -13.09 -15.51 6.79
C ASP A 318 -12.50 -15.14 5.43
N ARG A 319 -13.30 -14.60 4.52
CA ARG A 319 -12.79 -14.10 3.22
C ARG A 319 -11.85 -12.92 3.41
N ILE A 320 -12.20 -11.97 4.29
CA ILE A 320 -11.34 -10.81 4.60
C ILE A 320 -10.03 -11.26 5.29
N LYS A 321 -10.11 -12.26 6.17
CA LYS A 321 -8.95 -12.79 6.89
C LYS A 321 -8.12 -13.80 6.08
N SER A 322 -8.64 -14.32 4.96
CA SER A 322 -7.95 -15.36 4.24
C SER A 322 -6.75 -14.81 3.48
N TYR A 323 -5.57 -15.32 3.84
CA TYR A 323 -4.31 -15.01 3.18
C TYR A 323 -4.10 -15.74 1.86
N HIS A 324 -4.93 -16.76 1.59
CA HIS A 324 -4.79 -17.62 0.42
C HIS A 324 -6.02 -17.50 -0.48
N PRO A 325 -5.82 -17.43 -1.80
CA PRO A 325 -6.92 -17.50 -2.74
C PRO A 325 -7.65 -18.84 -2.61
N THR A 326 -8.90 -18.87 -3.03
CA THR A 326 -9.70 -20.11 -3.04
C THR A 326 -9.15 -21.11 -4.05
N SER A 327 -9.45 -22.40 -3.86
CA SER A 327 -9.04 -23.43 -4.81
C SER A 327 -9.71 -23.20 -6.16
N ALA A 328 -10.97 -22.75 -6.16
CA ALA A 328 -11.70 -22.35 -7.36
C ALA A 328 -11.02 -21.20 -8.12
N GLU A 329 -10.57 -20.15 -7.43
CA GLU A 329 -9.84 -19.03 -8.05
C GLU A 329 -8.53 -19.49 -8.68
N ARG A 330 -7.69 -20.24 -7.93
CA ARG A 330 -6.42 -20.79 -8.43
C ARG A 330 -6.62 -21.71 -9.63
N THR A 331 -7.61 -22.60 -9.56
CA THR A 331 -8.01 -23.49 -10.66
C THR A 331 -8.41 -22.67 -11.88
N SER A 332 -9.21 -21.61 -11.71
CA SER A 332 -9.65 -20.79 -12.82
C SER A 332 -8.50 -20.04 -13.52
N ILE A 333 -7.47 -19.63 -12.77
CA ILE A 333 -6.29 -18.95 -13.32
C ILE A 333 -5.34 -19.96 -13.98
N LEU A 334 -5.16 -21.15 -13.42
CA LEU A 334 -4.41 -22.23 -14.07
C LEU A 334 -5.05 -22.66 -15.39
N LEU A 335 -6.39 -22.70 -15.45
CA LEU A 335 -7.10 -23.02 -16.68
C LEU A 335 -7.04 -21.87 -17.70
N ASP A 336 -7.11 -20.63 -17.23
CA ASP A 336 -7.12 -19.43 -18.05
C ASP A 336 -6.24 -18.33 -17.43
N PRO A 337 -4.93 -18.30 -17.79
CA PRO A 337 -4.00 -17.30 -17.26
C PRO A 337 -4.37 -15.86 -17.59
N SER A 338 -5.22 -15.63 -18.61
CA SER A 338 -5.68 -14.28 -18.97
C SER A 338 -6.52 -13.61 -17.88
N ARG A 339 -7.12 -14.39 -16.97
CA ARG A 339 -7.86 -13.87 -15.81
C ARG A 339 -6.99 -13.07 -14.86
N LEU A 340 -5.69 -13.35 -14.79
CA LEU A 340 -4.75 -12.56 -14.00
C LEU A 340 -4.64 -11.11 -14.52
N PHE A 341 -4.99 -10.89 -15.79
CA PHE A 341 -4.96 -9.58 -16.42
C PHE A 341 -6.30 -8.83 -16.31
N SER A 342 -7.28 -9.39 -15.60
CA SER A 342 -8.53 -8.70 -15.30
C SER A 342 -8.29 -7.52 -14.35
N ILE A 343 -9.06 -6.44 -14.57
CA ILE A 343 -8.95 -5.26 -13.73
C ILE A 343 -9.65 -5.54 -12.41
N SER A 344 -8.91 -5.46 -11.31
CA SER A 344 -9.47 -5.67 -9.97
C SER A 344 -10.18 -4.40 -9.48
N LEU A 345 -11.50 -4.47 -9.36
CA LEU A 345 -12.32 -3.35 -8.90
C LEU A 345 -11.94 -2.87 -7.49
N SER A 346 -11.62 -3.79 -6.59
CA SER A 346 -11.16 -3.46 -5.25
C SER A 346 -9.79 -2.78 -5.27
N MET A 347 -8.89 -3.21 -6.17
CA MET A 347 -7.60 -2.54 -6.35
C MET A 347 -7.80 -1.08 -6.80
N CYS A 348 -8.72 -0.81 -7.74
CA CYS A 348 -9.03 0.54 -8.19
C CYS A 348 -9.53 1.42 -7.03
N PHE A 349 -10.48 0.89 -6.24
CA PHE A 349 -11.01 1.58 -5.07
C PHE A 349 -9.92 1.92 -4.04
N PHE A 350 -9.16 0.92 -3.58
CA PHE A 350 -8.12 1.14 -2.57
C PHE A 350 -6.93 1.95 -3.09
N THR A 351 -6.69 1.97 -4.41
CA THR A 351 -5.71 2.88 -5.02
C THR A 351 -6.20 4.32 -4.96
N GLY A 352 -7.51 4.58 -5.14
CA GLY A 352 -8.11 5.89 -4.91
C GLY A 352 -7.99 6.32 -3.44
N VAL A 353 -8.33 5.43 -2.50
CA VAL A 353 -8.14 5.67 -1.06
C VAL A 353 -6.69 6.03 -0.78
N LEU A 354 -5.74 5.21 -1.23
CA LEU A 354 -4.33 5.47 -1.03
C LEU A 354 -3.90 6.80 -1.66
N GLN A 355 -4.39 7.13 -2.85
CA GLN A 355 -4.07 8.40 -3.51
C GLN A 355 -4.39 9.58 -2.63
N SER A 356 -5.62 9.66 -2.11
CA SER A 356 -5.99 10.73 -1.19
C SER A 356 -5.11 10.70 0.08
N LEU A 357 -4.84 9.53 0.66
CA LEU A 357 -3.98 9.41 1.84
C LEU A 357 -2.55 9.89 1.58
N ILE A 358 -2.00 9.68 0.38
CA ILE A 358 -0.67 10.19 0.03
C ILE A 358 -0.73 11.70 -0.14
N VAL A 359 -1.74 12.21 -0.85
CA VAL A 359 -1.94 13.66 -0.98
C VAL A 359 -2.00 14.27 0.41
N ASN A 360 -2.86 13.80 1.31
CA ASN A 360 -2.99 14.44 2.63
C ASN A 360 -1.80 14.17 3.55
N GLY A 361 -1.34 12.92 3.59
CA GLY A 361 -0.25 12.50 4.47
C GLY A 361 1.05 13.20 4.11
N LEU A 362 1.40 13.29 2.83
CA LEU A 362 2.69 13.84 2.40
C LEU A 362 2.64 15.31 1.99
N LEU A 363 1.54 15.81 1.39
CA LEU A 363 1.48 17.20 0.92
C LEU A 363 1.60 18.19 2.07
N PHE A 364 0.89 17.97 3.18
CA PHE A 364 0.90 18.91 4.31
C PHE A 364 2.29 19.04 4.96
N PRO A 365 3.02 17.95 5.28
CA PRO A 365 4.41 18.06 5.72
C PRO A 365 5.28 18.75 4.69
N LEU A 366 5.14 18.44 3.40
CA LEU A 366 5.97 19.06 2.36
C LEU A 366 5.70 20.57 2.21
N LEU A 367 4.44 21.00 2.36
CA LEU A 367 4.09 22.42 2.44
C LEU A 367 4.71 23.09 3.67
N ASN A 368 4.60 22.46 4.84
CA ASN A 368 5.22 22.95 6.08
C ASN A 368 6.76 23.02 5.96
N PHE A 369 7.38 22.09 5.23
CA PHE A 369 8.81 22.12 4.94
C PHE A 369 9.19 23.30 4.07
N GLY A 370 8.43 23.55 2.98
CA GLY A 370 8.64 24.72 2.14
C GLY A 370 8.54 26.02 2.93
N TYR A 371 7.56 26.11 3.84
CA TYR A 371 7.42 27.25 4.74
C TYR A 371 8.58 27.37 5.73
N LEU A 372 9.02 26.27 6.35
CA LEU A 372 10.18 26.28 7.24
C LEU A 372 11.44 26.80 6.51
N ILE A 373 11.69 26.33 5.30
CA ILE A 373 12.82 26.79 4.48
C ILE A 373 12.68 28.27 4.15
N SER A 374 11.48 28.77 3.84
CA SER A 374 11.28 30.19 3.57
C SER A 374 11.58 31.07 4.80
N VAL A 375 11.15 30.64 6.00
CA VAL A 375 11.46 31.33 7.26
C VAL A 375 12.97 31.32 7.59
N LEU A 376 13.67 30.21 7.32
CA LEU A 376 15.11 30.06 7.58
C LEU A 376 15.98 30.84 6.60
N THR A 377 15.57 30.95 5.33
CA THR A 377 16.35 31.61 4.27
C THR A 377 16.22 33.14 4.26
N THR A 378 15.33 33.70 5.10
CA THR A 378 15.05 35.14 5.15
C THR A 378 15.24 35.77 6.54
N PRO A 379 16.43 35.65 7.16
CA PRO A 379 16.73 36.38 8.39
C PRO A 379 16.95 37.88 8.07
N GLY A 380 16.06 38.75 8.57
CA GLY A 380 16.32 40.20 8.67
C GLY A 380 15.77 41.10 7.56
N LEU A 381 14.82 40.63 6.74
CA LEU A 381 14.18 41.48 5.72
C LEU A 381 12.89 42.09 6.27
N ASP A 382 12.87 43.43 6.31
CA ASP A 382 11.78 44.25 6.82
C ASP A 382 10.48 44.02 6.01
N LEU A 383 9.41 43.64 6.72
CA LEU A 383 8.12 43.18 6.16
C LEU A 383 7.31 44.31 5.49
N GLY A 384 7.77 45.56 5.57
CA GLY A 384 7.10 46.72 4.98
C GLY A 384 7.08 46.75 3.44
N ASN A 385 7.88 45.91 2.77
CA ASN A 385 7.98 45.95 1.32
C ASN A 385 7.01 44.95 0.67
N ILE A 386 5.90 45.44 0.09
CA ILE A 386 4.84 44.66 -0.59
C ILE A 386 5.41 43.67 -1.63
N GLY A 387 6.56 43.99 -2.24
CA GLY A 387 7.27 43.10 -3.16
C GLY A 387 7.81 41.83 -2.49
N PHE A 388 8.23 41.92 -1.23
CA PHE A 388 8.80 40.80 -0.48
C PHE A 388 7.73 39.84 0.06
N THR A 389 6.59 40.35 0.53
CA THR A 389 5.44 39.50 0.89
C THR A 389 4.95 38.71 -0.33
N ARG A 390 4.89 39.35 -1.51
CA ARG A 390 4.60 38.66 -2.76
C ARG A 390 5.68 37.64 -3.12
N PHE A 391 6.96 37.96 -2.97
CA PHE A 391 8.06 37.01 -3.18
C PHE A 391 7.98 35.80 -2.22
N MET A 392 7.66 36.03 -0.94
CA MET A 392 7.50 34.96 0.04
C MET A 392 6.27 34.10 -0.22
N ILE A 393 5.17 34.70 -0.70
CA ILE A 393 4.03 33.96 -1.24
C ILE A 393 4.51 33.12 -2.43
N TYR A 394 5.19 33.70 -3.42
CA TYR A 394 5.69 32.96 -4.58
C TYR A 394 6.68 31.85 -4.22
N VAL A 395 7.62 32.05 -3.30
CA VAL A 395 8.57 31.02 -2.87
C VAL A 395 7.87 29.92 -2.06
N SER A 396 6.95 30.30 -1.17
CA SER A 396 6.10 29.36 -0.44
C SER A 396 5.10 28.63 -1.34
N PHE A 397 4.90 29.09 -2.57
CA PHE A 397 4.13 28.40 -3.61
C PHE A 397 5.00 27.55 -4.52
N ILE A 398 6.08 28.11 -5.04
CA ILE A 398 6.97 27.49 -6.02
C ILE A 398 7.70 26.32 -5.40
N ILE A 399 8.20 26.43 -4.16
CA ILE A 399 8.93 25.32 -3.53
C ILE A 399 8.00 24.13 -3.29
N PRO A 400 6.83 24.27 -2.63
CA PRO A 400 5.89 23.17 -2.54
C PRO A 400 5.37 22.72 -3.90
N PHE A 401 5.11 23.60 -4.85
CA PHE A 401 4.71 23.21 -6.21
C PHE A 401 5.79 22.37 -6.90
N LEU A 402 7.07 22.73 -6.79
CA LEU A 402 8.20 21.95 -7.28
C LEU A 402 8.33 20.63 -6.54
N ILE A 403 8.11 20.61 -5.23
CA ILE A 403 8.10 19.38 -4.43
C ILE A 403 6.93 18.49 -4.84
N ILE A 404 5.73 19.02 -5.05
CA ILE A 404 4.57 18.29 -5.58
C ILE A 404 4.92 17.80 -6.97
N LEU A 405 5.52 18.61 -7.85
CA LEU A 405 5.98 18.20 -9.17
C LEU A 405 7.00 17.05 -9.10
N LEU A 406 7.95 17.11 -8.18
CA LEU A 406 8.98 16.09 -7.98
C LEU A 406 8.44 14.82 -7.31
N THR A 407 7.44 14.95 -6.44
CA THR A 407 6.80 13.82 -5.73
C THR A 407 5.60 13.25 -6.48
N SER A 408 5.06 13.98 -7.46
CA SER A 408 3.90 13.57 -8.25
C SER A 408 4.11 12.26 -9.02
N PRO A 409 5.32 11.86 -9.46
CA PRO A 409 5.53 10.51 -9.97
C PRO A 409 5.32 9.45 -8.89
N LEU A 410 5.71 9.72 -7.64
CA LEU A 410 5.43 8.83 -6.51
C LEU A 410 3.93 8.75 -6.21
N LEU A 411 3.19 9.86 -6.38
CA LEU A 411 1.72 9.89 -6.31
C LEU A 411 1.08 9.09 -7.45
N ALA A 412 1.67 9.16 -8.65
CA ALA A 412 1.14 8.51 -9.84
C ALA A 412 1.50 7.02 -9.95
N LEU A 413 2.52 6.55 -9.22
CA LEU A 413 2.99 5.16 -9.24
C LEU A 413 1.90 4.14 -8.85
N PRO A 414 1.10 4.33 -7.79
CA PRO A 414 -0.02 3.44 -7.47
C PRO A 414 -1.02 3.35 -8.62
N VAL A 415 -1.36 4.47 -9.24
CA VAL A 415 -2.37 4.57 -10.31
C VAL A 415 -1.87 3.96 -11.62
N SER A 416 -0.70 4.38 -12.10
CA SER A 416 -0.07 3.84 -13.31
C SER A 416 0.33 2.36 -13.13
N GLY A 417 0.90 2.03 -11.98
CA GLY A 417 1.36 0.68 -11.67
C GLY A 417 0.23 -0.33 -11.50
N SER A 418 -0.93 0.07 -10.98
CA SER A 418 -2.09 -0.83 -10.85
C SER A 418 -3.00 -0.76 -12.07
N ILE A 419 -3.67 0.37 -12.30
CA ILE A 419 -4.70 0.55 -13.34
C ILE A 419 -4.07 0.55 -14.74
N GLY A 420 -2.98 1.30 -14.94
CA GLY A 420 -2.29 1.38 -16.22
C GLY A 420 -1.74 0.02 -16.65
N LEU A 421 -0.99 -0.65 -15.77
CA LEU A 421 -0.45 -1.98 -16.03
C LEU A 421 -1.55 -3.03 -16.30
N GLN A 422 -2.62 -3.07 -15.50
CA GLN A 422 -3.74 -3.99 -15.73
C GLN A 422 -4.45 -3.69 -17.06
N SER A 423 -4.58 -2.42 -17.43
CA SER A 423 -5.15 -2.01 -18.73
C SER A 423 -4.28 -2.45 -19.91
N ILE A 424 -2.95 -2.29 -19.81
CA ILE A 424 -1.99 -2.79 -20.81
C ILE A 424 -2.11 -4.31 -20.94
N LYS A 425 -2.07 -5.02 -19.81
CA LYS A 425 -2.15 -6.50 -19.75
C LYS A 425 -3.43 -7.02 -20.37
N ARG A 426 -4.57 -6.44 -20.01
CA ARG A 426 -5.87 -6.80 -20.57
C ARG A 426 -5.95 -6.54 -22.05
N SER A 427 -5.47 -5.37 -22.50
CA SER A 427 -5.48 -5.04 -23.92
C SER A 427 -4.53 -5.91 -24.73
N TYR A 428 -3.42 -6.36 -24.14
CA TYR A 428 -2.54 -7.37 -24.72
C TYR A 428 -3.26 -8.71 -24.86
N SER A 429 -3.94 -9.18 -23.80
CA SER A 429 -4.75 -10.40 -23.82
C SER A 429 -5.76 -10.41 -24.96
N ASN A 430 -6.61 -9.39 -25.01
CA ASN A 430 -7.67 -9.31 -26.02
C ASN A 430 -7.12 -9.29 -27.45
N SER A 431 -5.94 -8.68 -27.63
CA SER A 431 -5.29 -8.63 -28.94
C SER A 431 -4.74 -9.98 -29.39
N ILE A 432 -4.37 -10.88 -28.47
CA ILE A 432 -3.84 -12.21 -28.82
C ILE A 432 -4.99 -13.20 -29.02
N SER A 433 -6.02 -13.14 -28.18
CA SER A 433 -7.18 -14.02 -28.28
C SER A 433 -8.07 -13.75 -29.50
N ASN A 434 -7.76 -12.74 -30.32
CA ASN A 434 -8.60 -12.24 -31.43
C ASN A 434 -10.05 -11.97 -31.03
N THR A 435 -10.33 -11.83 -29.73
CA THR A 435 -11.64 -11.41 -29.25
C THR A 435 -11.72 -9.91 -29.47
N ALA A 436 -12.46 -9.51 -30.50
CA ALA A 436 -12.73 -8.12 -30.85
C ALA A 436 -13.51 -7.35 -29.76
N SER A 437 -13.72 -7.95 -28.58
CA SER A 437 -14.11 -7.21 -27.39
C SER A 437 -12.97 -6.25 -27.04
N GLY A 438 -13.12 -4.99 -27.44
CA GLY A 438 -12.43 -3.89 -26.79
C GLY A 438 -12.60 -3.97 -25.27
N ILE A 439 -11.84 -3.17 -24.51
CA ILE A 439 -12.13 -2.97 -23.08
C ILE A 439 -13.64 -2.75 -22.95
N ALA A 440 -14.31 -3.60 -22.16
CA ALA A 440 -15.76 -3.58 -22.14
C ALA A 440 -16.18 -2.18 -21.73
N THR A 441 -17.18 -1.60 -22.40
CA THR A 441 -17.67 -0.25 -22.12
C THR A 441 -17.97 -0.04 -20.63
N LYS A 442 -18.37 -1.13 -19.93
CA LYS A 442 -18.56 -1.16 -18.48
C LYS A 442 -17.29 -0.84 -17.67
N ASP A 443 -16.12 -1.32 -18.07
CA ASP A 443 -14.87 -1.08 -17.34
C ASP A 443 -14.42 0.39 -17.45
N PHE A 444 -14.60 1.02 -18.60
CA PHE A 444 -14.28 2.45 -18.81
C PHE A 444 -15.09 3.39 -17.90
N LEU A 445 -16.26 2.96 -17.43
CA LEU A 445 -17.06 3.73 -16.48
C LEU A 445 -16.79 3.28 -15.05
N LEU A 446 -16.79 1.98 -14.78
CA LEU A 446 -16.73 1.46 -13.42
C LEU A 446 -15.36 1.68 -12.76
N VAL A 447 -14.27 1.56 -13.51
CA VAL A 447 -12.90 1.73 -12.96
C VAL A 447 -12.65 3.16 -12.49
N PRO A 448 -12.88 4.22 -13.30
CA PRO A 448 -12.75 5.59 -12.83
C PRO A 448 -13.73 5.93 -11.70
N LEU A 449 -14.98 5.45 -11.76
CA LEU A 449 -15.97 5.70 -10.71
C LEU A 449 -15.53 5.12 -9.35
N LEU A 450 -15.06 3.88 -9.32
CA LEU A 450 -14.58 3.26 -8.07
C LEU A 450 -13.32 3.92 -7.56
N PHE A 451 -12.41 4.32 -8.45
CA PHE A 451 -11.23 5.08 -8.06
C PHE A 451 -11.62 6.40 -7.39
N ILE A 452 -12.55 7.16 -7.99
CA ILE A 452 -13.03 8.42 -7.41
C ILE A 452 -13.75 8.17 -6.09
N ALA A 453 -14.60 7.15 -6.00
CA ALA A 453 -15.27 6.80 -4.76
C ALA A 453 -14.25 6.51 -3.64
N GLY A 454 -13.20 5.76 -3.94
CA GLY A 454 -12.10 5.52 -2.99
C GLY A 454 -11.36 6.80 -2.62
N ASN A 455 -11.05 7.64 -3.60
CA ASN A 455 -10.37 8.92 -3.40
C ASN A 455 -11.17 9.85 -2.49
N GLU A 456 -12.48 9.98 -2.72
CA GLU A 456 -13.36 10.80 -1.89
C GLU A 456 -13.54 10.23 -0.49
N ILE A 457 -13.70 8.92 -0.36
CA ILE A 457 -13.73 8.28 0.96
C ILE A 457 -12.45 8.62 1.74
N GLY A 458 -11.28 8.53 1.12
CA GLY A 458 -10.06 8.92 1.82
C GLY A 458 -9.92 10.43 2.08
N TYR A 459 -10.51 11.30 1.25
CA TYR A 459 -10.63 12.74 1.58
C TYR A 459 -11.60 13.01 2.75
N LEU A 460 -12.70 12.26 2.87
CA LEU A 460 -13.68 12.43 3.94
C LEU A 460 -13.10 12.16 5.34
N PHE A 461 -12.02 11.39 5.44
CA PHE A 461 -11.36 11.10 6.72
C PHE A 461 -10.27 12.11 7.11
N ILE A 462 -10.08 13.18 6.34
CA ILE A 462 -9.31 14.37 6.74
C ILE A 462 -10.21 15.27 7.61
N PRO A 463 -9.70 16.10 8.54
CA PRO A 463 -10.43 17.25 9.09
C PRO A 463 -11.12 18.12 7.99
N ILE A 464 -12.38 17.78 7.67
CA ILE A 464 -13.29 18.39 6.69
C ILE A 464 -13.69 19.83 7.03
N SER A 465 -13.39 20.35 8.23
CA SER A 465 -13.83 21.70 8.63
C SER A 465 -13.44 22.77 7.60
N ASN A 466 -12.38 22.55 6.82
CA ASN A 466 -11.89 23.50 5.83
C ASN A 466 -12.23 23.13 4.37
N LEU A 467 -12.82 21.96 4.11
CA LEU A 467 -13.10 21.46 2.75
C LEU A 467 -14.58 21.17 2.46
N ALA A 468 -15.46 21.14 3.47
CA ALA A 468 -16.89 21.15 3.20
C ALA A 468 -17.21 22.44 2.41
N PRO A 469 -17.89 22.35 1.26
CA PRO A 469 -18.24 23.53 0.51
C PRO A 469 -19.27 24.32 1.30
N ASP A 470 -18.82 25.34 2.01
CA ASP A 470 -19.66 26.37 2.64
C ASP A 470 -20.27 27.33 1.61
N SER A 471 -19.85 27.23 0.36
CA SER A 471 -20.26 28.07 -0.74
C SER A 471 -20.31 27.31 -2.06
N VAL A 472 -21.16 27.80 -2.97
CA VAL A 472 -21.36 27.23 -4.30
C VAL A 472 -20.06 27.20 -5.10
N SER A 473 -19.19 28.20 -4.94
CA SER A 473 -17.88 28.24 -5.60
C SER A 473 -16.97 27.10 -5.16
N LYS A 474 -16.85 26.82 -3.85
CA LYS A 474 -16.10 25.68 -3.33
C LYS A 474 -16.68 24.36 -3.85
N PHE A 475 -18.01 24.23 -3.88
CA PHE A 475 -18.67 23.05 -4.45
C PHE A 475 -18.33 22.84 -5.92
N LEU A 476 -18.45 23.88 -6.75
CA LEU A 476 -18.14 23.81 -8.18
C LEU A 476 -16.67 23.49 -8.46
N LEU A 477 -15.75 24.03 -7.66
CA LEU A 477 -14.31 23.74 -7.79
C LEU A 477 -13.97 22.30 -7.36
N ILE A 478 -14.61 21.79 -6.30
CA ILE A 478 -14.54 20.38 -5.92
C ILE A 478 -15.06 19.52 -7.08
N LEU A 479 -16.24 19.81 -7.62
CA LEU A 479 -16.82 19.09 -8.75
C LEU A 479 -15.89 19.12 -9.98
N LEU A 480 -15.30 20.26 -10.31
CA LEU A 480 -14.34 20.38 -11.40
C LEU A 480 -13.09 19.50 -11.17
N SER A 481 -12.55 19.48 -9.95
CA SER A 481 -11.45 18.58 -9.56
C SER A 481 -11.81 17.10 -9.79
N HIS A 482 -13.05 16.70 -9.52
CA HIS A 482 -13.52 15.34 -9.78
C HIS A 482 -13.61 15.05 -11.28
N ILE A 483 -14.17 15.95 -12.07
CA ILE A 483 -14.29 15.81 -13.53
C ILE A 483 -12.90 15.67 -14.16
N ILE A 484 -11.93 16.49 -13.73
CA ILE A 484 -10.54 16.42 -14.18
C ILE A 484 -9.92 15.06 -13.84
N THR A 485 -10.10 14.60 -12.59
CA THR A 485 -9.57 13.31 -12.13
C THR A 485 -10.19 12.14 -12.93
N PHE A 486 -11.51 12.14 -13.09
CA PHE A 486 -12.25 11.15 -13.87
C PHE A 486 -11.75 11.06 -15.31
N SER A 487 -11.70 12.21 -15.98
CA SER A 487 -11.27 12.32 -17.38
C SER A 487 -9.85 11.83 -17.57
N SER A 488 -8.98 12.11 -16.61
CA SER A 488 -7.58 11.70 -16.66
C SER A 488 -7.41 10.19 -16.55
N ILE A 489 -8.18 9.52 -15.68
CA ILE A 489 -8.18 8.04 -15.58
C ILE A 489 -8.66 7.42 -16.90
N ILE A 490 -9.69 7.99 -17.52
CA ILE A 490 -10.15 7.53 -18.84
C ILE A 490 -9.04 7.68 -19.89
N VAL A 491 -8.38 8.83 -19.94
CA VAL A 491 -7.27 9.08 -20.88
C VAL A 491 -6.15 8.05 -20.67
N ILE A 492 -5.81 7.73 -19.42
CA ILE A 492 -4.81 6.70 -19.10
C ILE A 492 -5.27 5.34 -19.61
N MET A 493 -6.49 4.92 -19.31
CA MET A 493 -7.01 3.64 -19.78
C MET A 493 -7.00 3.53 -21.32
N ILE A 494 -7.31 4.62 -22.03
CA ILE A 494 -7.24 4.69 -23.49
C ILE A 494 -5.78 4.57 -23.97
N ALA A 495 -4.86 5.33 -23.38
CA ALA A 495 -3.43 5.31 -23.72
C ALA A 495 -2.82 3.93 -23.44
N SER A 496 -3.10 3.34 -22.27
CA SER A 496 -2.71 1.98 -21.88
C SER A 496 -3.27 0.94 -22.85
N SER A 497 -4.51 1.08 -23.31
CA SER A 497 -5.11 0.18 -24.31
C SER A 497 -4.37 0.24 -25.64
N PHE A 498 -4.04 1.45 -26.10
CA PHE A 498 -3.27 1.61 -27.34
C PHE A 498 -1.86 1.01 -27.19
N ALA A 499 -1.21 1.25 -26.05
CA ALA A 499 0.08 0.65 -25.74
C ALA A 499 0.02 -0.89 -25.74
N GLY A 500 -0.97 -1.48 -25.07
CA GLY A 500 -1.16 -2.93 -25.05
C GLY A 500 -1.35 -3.55 -26.44
N ARG A 501 -2.12 -2.90 -27.32
CA ARG A 501 -2.29 -3.31 -28.73
C ARG A 501 -1.03 -3.16 -29.58
N LYS A 502 -0.16 -2.20 -29.27
CA LYS A 502 1.13 -2.07 -29.95
C LYS A 502 2.11 -3.13 -29.45
N ILE A 503 2.11 -3.39 -28.15
CA ILE A 503 2.95 -4.37 -27.48
C ILE A 503 2.60 -5.80 -27.89
N SER A 504 1.33 -6.11 -28.18
CA SER A 504 0.92 -7.45 -28.66
C SER A 504 1.49 -7.83 -30.02
N LYS A 505 1.95 -6.86 -30.82
CA LYS A 505 2.65 -7.09 -32.08
C LYS A 505 4.14 -7.38 -31.90
N MET A 506 4.67 -7.23 -30.68
CA MET A 506 6.08 -7.46 -30.36
C MET A 506 6.29 -8.89 -29.85
N ASP A 507 7.47 -9.45 -30.08
CA ASP A 507 7.88 -10.70 -29.45
C ASP A 507 8.02 -10.50 -27.93
N PRO A 508 7.23 -11.21 -27.10
CA PRO A 508 7.26 -11.09 -25.64
C PRO A 508 8.58 -11.51 -25.00
N ILE A 509 9.42 -12.29 -25.70
CA ILE A 509 10.71 -12.77 -25.18
C ILE A 509 11.78 -11.67 -25.26
N CYS A 510 11.57 -10.64 -26.08
CA CYS A 510 12.59 -9.62 -26.32
C CYS A 510 12.73 -8.65 -25.15
N LYS A 511 13.97 -8.36 -24.71
CA LYS A 511 14.29 -7.33 -23.70
C LYS A 511 13.68 -5.96 -24.01
N THR A 512 13.45 -5.68 -25.30
CA THR A 512 12.79 -4.48 -25.82
C THR A 512 11.32 -4.39 -25.38
N PHE A 513 10.61 -5.51 -25.23
CA PHE A 513 9.23 -5.58 -24.75
C PHE A 513 9.09 -4.91 -23.37
N ARG A 514 9.89 -5.38 -22.41
CA ARG A 514 9.86 -4.89 -21.04
C ARG A 514 10.26 -3.41 -20.93
N ARG A 515 11.28 -2.99 -21.68
CA ARG A 515 11.69 -1.57 -21.76
C ARG A 515 10.57 -0.69 -22.30
N THR A 516 9.81 -1.18 -23.27
CA THR A 516 8.69 -0.46 -23.88
C THR A 516 7.55 -0.30 -22.89
N ILE A 517 7.18 -1.36 -22.15
CA ILE A 517 6.19 -1.27 -21.06
C ILE A 517 6.60 -0.20 -20.04
N TYR A 518 7.85 -0.22 -19.58
CA TYR A 518 8.31 0.78 -18.62
C TYR A 518 8.25 2.20 -19.16
N ARG A 519 8.60 2.44 -20.43
CA ARG A 519 8.47 3.77 -21.06
C ARG A 519 7.02 4.26 -21.06
N TYR A 520 6.06 3.39 -21.39
CA TYR A 520 4.64 3.74 -21.35
C TYR A 520 4.17 4.04 -19.93
N LEU A 521 4.51 3.18 -18.96
CA LEU A 521 4.17 3.41 -17.56
C LEU A 521 4.79 4.71 -17.03
N THR A 522 6.03 5.03 -17.40
CA THR A 522 6.68 6.30 -17.02
C THR A 522 5.95 7.49 -17.64
N ALA A 523 5.55 7.43 -18.91
CA ALA A 523 4.79 8.49 -19.55
C ALA A 523 3.41 8.69 -18.89
N GLU A 524 2.69 7.61 -18.59
CA GLU A 524 1.43 7.66 -17.83
C GLU A 524 1.65 8.26 -16.44
N THR A 525 2.73 7.84 -15.77
CA THR A 525 3.11 8.37 -14.45
C THR A 525 3.29 9.89 -14.51
N ILE A 526 3.99 10.41 -15.52
CA ILE A 526 4.22 11.85 -15.71
C ILE A 526 2.90 12.59 -16.01
N PHE A 527 2.03 12.02 -16.83
CA PHE A 527 0.73 12.63 -17.15
C PHE A 527 -0.18 12.70 -15.91
N ILE A 528 -0.29 11.61 -15.17
CA ILE A 528 -1.05 11.55 -13.91
C ILE A 528 -0.51 12.57 -12.91
N ALA A 529 0.82 12.61 -12.78
CA ALA A 529 1.52 13.58 -11.96
C ALA A 529 1.08 15.01 -12.26
N PHE A 530 1.08 15.39 -13.54
CA PHE A 530 0.62 16.70 -14.00
C PHE A 530 -0.84 16.98 -13.62
N VAL A 531 -1.75 16.04 -13.87
CA VAL A 531 -3.17 16.17 -13.52
C VAL A 531 -3.35 16.36 -12.01
N MET A 532 -2.62 15.58 -11.21
CA MET A 532 -2.67 15.68 -9.75
C MET A 532 -2.19 17.04 -9.26
N ILE A 533 -1.10 17.56 -9.84
CA ILE A 533 -0.62 18.91 -9.54
C ILE A 533 -1.70 19.94 -9.85
N VAL A 534 -2.32 19.89 -11.02
CA VAL A 534 -3.40 20.81 -11.39
C VAL A 534 -4.56 20.70 -10.41
N THR A 535 -4.94 19.47 -10.05
CA THR A 535 -6.03 19.21 -9.10
C THR A 535 -5.74 19.76 -7.70
N VAL A 536 -4.54 19.49 -7.19
CA VAL A 536 -4.09 20.01 -5.89
C VAL A 536 -4.01 21.52 -5.93
N PHE A 537 -3.48 22.10 -7.01
CA PHE A 537 -3.41 23.55 -7.19
C PHE A 537 -4.79 24.20 -7.18
N VAL A 538 -5.75 23.66 -7.92
CA VAL A 538 -7.15 24.11 -7.89
C VAL A 538 -7.70 24.03 -6.47
N ARG A 539 -7.48 22.92 -5.75
CA ARG A 539 -7.92 22.78 -4.35
C ARG A 539 -7.23 23.74 -3.39
N LEU A 540 -5.96 24.06 -3.58
CA LEU A 540 -5.25 25.07 -2.78
C LEU A 540 -5.79 26.48 -3.04
N MET A 541 -6.14 26.81 -4.29
CA MET A 541 -6.80 28.08 -4.62
C MET A 541 -8.17 28.21 -3.94
N ILE A 542 -8.91 27.10 -3.77
CA ILE A 542 -10.17 27.07 -3.01
C ILE A 542 -9.91 27.48 -1.54
N LEU A 543 -8.83 26.96 -0.95
CA LEU A 543 -8.51 27.15 0.46
C LEU A 543 -8.02 28.57 0.81
N GLN A 544 -7.48 29.33 -0.16
CA GLN A 544 -6.86 30.65 0.08
C GLN A 544 -7.69 31.88 -0.30
N ASN A 545 -8.81 31.73 -1.03
CA ASN A 545 -9.71 32.86 -1.30
C ASN A 545 -10.62 33.23 -0.10
N PHE A 546 -10.17 32.88 1.11
CA PHE A 546 -10.65 33.22 2.45
C PHE A 546 -9.45 33.22 3.40
#